data_AF-A0A7X6ZTC2-F1
#
_entry.id   AF-A0A7X6ZTC2-F1
#
_cell.length_a   1.000
_cell.length_b   1.000
_cell.length_c   1.000
_cell.angle_alpha   90.00
_cell.angle_beta   90.00
_cell.angle_gamma   90.00
#
_symmetry.space_group_name_H-M   'P 1'
#
loop_
_entity.id
_entity.type
_entity.pdbx_description
1 polymer ?
#
loop_
_entity_poly.entity_id
_entity_poly.type
_entity_poly.pdbx_seq_one_letter_code
_entity_poly.pdbx_strand_id
1 'polypeptide(L)' 'AFGYYLLKDNLWNGESLSIEQNGIKDRYNIVQLKTKLDADNGKRVLFGGGAITSIDGKYILT' A
#
# COMPACT_ATOMS: atom_id res chain seq x y z
N ALA A 1 4.74 -3.23 -6.09
CA ALA A 1 5.44 -4.48 -6.46
C ALA A 1 4.68 -5.71 -5.97
N PHE A 2 4.54 -5.91 -4.66
CA PHE A 2 3.93 -7.13 -4.09
C PHE A 2 2.51 -7.45 -4.61
N GLY A 3 1.61 -6.47 -4.69
CA GLY A 3 0.29 -6.72 -5.27
C GLY A 3 0.31 -7.19 -6.74
N TYR A 4 1.27 -6.72 -7.54
CA TYR A 4 1.43 -7.19 -8.93
C TYR A 4 1.98 -8.61 -9.00
N TYR A 5 2.91 -8.96 -8.10
CA TYR A 5 3.38 -10.34 -7.94
C TYR A 5 2.23 -11.28 -7.62
N LEU A 6 1.40 -10.94 -6.62
CA LEU A 6 0.27 -11.76 -6.21
C LEU A 6 -0.75 -11.97 -7.34
N LEU A 7 -1.02 -10.92 -8.13
CA LEU A 7 -1.91 -11.03 -9.30
C LEU A 7 -1.30 -11.91 -10.39
N LYS A 8 -0.01 -11.74 -10.69
CA LYS A 8 0.69 -12.49 -11.73
C LYS A 8 0.66 -14.00 -11.44
N ASP A 9 0.84 -14.36 -10.18
CA ASP A 9 0.95 -15.76 -9.75
C ASP A 9 -0.39 -16.35 -9.27
N ASN A 10 -1.51 -15.66 -9.52
CA ASN A 10 -2.87 -16.06 -9.12
C ASN A 10 -3.04 -16.32 -7.61
N LEU A 11 -2.24 -15.66 -6.78
CA LEU A 11 -2.28 -15.75 -5.32
C LEU A 11 -3.27 -14.76 -4.69
N TRP A 12 -3.82 -13.86 -5.51
CA TRP A 12 -4.80 -12.86 -5.10
C TRP A 12 -5.77 -12.60 -6.24
N ASN A 13 -7.06 -12.51 -5.92
CA ASN A 13 -8.14 -12.26 -6.88
C ASN A 13 -8.29 -10.77 -7.28
N GLY A 14 -7.66 -9.87 -6.52
CA GLY A 14 -7.72 -8.42 -6.73
C GLY A 14 -8.77 -7.70 -5.89
N GLU A 15 -9.52 -8.41 -5.04
CA GLU A 15 -10.39 -7.83 -4.00
C GLU A 15 -9.55 -7.11 -2.95
N SER A 16 -10.18 -6.26 -2.14
CA SER A 16 -9.44 -5.52 -1.10
C SER A 16 -8.61 -6.45 -0.20
N LEU A 17 -7.32 -6.15 -0.07
CA LEU A 17 -6.36 -6.92 0.71
C LEU A 17 -5.63 -5.99 1.69
N SER A 18 -5.65 -6.34 2.97
CA SER A 18 -4.93 -5.63 4.03
C SER A 18 -3.65 -6.37 4.37
N ILE A 19 -2.52 -5.66 4.38
CA ILE A 19 -1.19 -6.19 4.67
C ILE A 19 -0.65 -5.50 5.91
N GLU A 20 -0.33 -6.29 6.93
CA GLU A 20 0.44 -5.84 8.08
C GLU A 20 1.94 -5.85 7.74
N GLN A 21 2.66 -4.78 8.10
CA GLN A 21 4.09 -4.63 7.90
C GLN A 21 4.81 -4.23 9.20
N ASN A 22 6.14 -4.35 9.19
CA ASN A 22 7.11 -4.01 10.24
C ASN A 22 7.35 -5.04 11.34
N GLY A 23 6.57 -6.13 11.42
CA GLY A 23 6.85 -7.28 12.32
C GLY A 23 6.90 -6.96 13.83
N ILE A 24 6.66 -5.70 14.23
CA ILE A 24 6.62 -5.25 15.61
C ILE A 24 5.15 -5.13 15.98
N LYS A 25 4.71 -6.03 16.88
CA LYS A 25 3.30 -6.17 17.30
C LYS A 25 2.64 -4.85 17.72
N ASP A 26 3.40 -3.96 18.36
CA ASP A 26 2.87 -2.70 18.91
C ASP A 26 3.07 -1.49 17.99
N ARG A 27 3.78 -1.66 16.86
CA ARG A 27 4.09 -0.59 15.89
C ARG A 27 4.10 -1.14 14.46
N TYR A 28 2.96 -1.66 14.05
CA TYR A 28 2.76 -2.16 12.70
C TYR A 28 2.21 -1.08 11.77
N ASN A 29 2.52 -1.22 10.49
CA ASN A 29 1.88 -0.45 9.43
C ASN A 29 0.79 -1.31 8.79
N ILE A 30 -0.34 -0.69 8.45
CA ILE A 30 -1.37 -1.32 7.61
C ILE A 30 -1.29 -0.71 6.22
N VAL A 31 -1.05 -1.56 5.21
CA VAL A 31 -1.14 -1.20 3.79
C VAL A 31 -2.36 -1.88 3.19
N GLN A 32 -3.26 -1.08 2.63
CA GLN A 32 -4.41 -1.55 1.87
C GLN A 32 -4.06 -1.63 0.39
N LEU A 33 -4.33 -2.77 -0.23
CA LEU A 33 -4.25 -2.99 -1.66
C LEU A 33 -5.64 -3.21 -2.25
N LYS A 34 -5.86 -2.70 -3.45
CA LYS A 34 -7.03 -3.07 -4.26
C LYS A 34 -6.68 -3.02 -5.74
N THR A 35 -7.52 -3.61 -6.58
CA THR A 35 -7.34 -3.50 -8.02
C THR A 35 -8.33 -2.52 -8.64
N LYS A 36 -7.94 -1.92 -9.76
CA LYS A 36 -8.80 -1.05 -10.58
C LYS A 36 -8.44 -1.26 -12.05
N LEU A 37 -9.42 -1.26 -12.93
CA LEU A 37 -9.17 -1.22 -14.38
C LEU A 37 -8.73 0.19 -14.79
N ASP A 38 -7.70 0.27 -15.64
CA ASP A 38 -7.33 1.51 -16.32
C ASP A 38 -8.18 1.74 -17.58
N ALA A 39 -7.86 2.79 -18.33
CA ALA A 39 -8.59 3.17 -19.55
C ALA A 39 -8.51 2.12 -20.66
N ASP A 40 -7.49 1.26 -20.65
CA ASP A 40 -7.24 0.22 -21.66
C ASP A 40 -7.66 -1.17 -21.15
N ASN A 41 -8.52 -1.24 -20.13
CA ASN A 41 -8.92 -2.46 -19.43
C ASN A 41 -7.76 -3.23 -18.77
N GLY A 42 -6.61 -2.60 -18.56
CA GLY A 42 -5.50 -3.14 -17.80
C GLY A 42 -5.77 -3.14 -16.30
N LYS A 43 -5.54 -4.27 -15.61
CA LYS A 43 -5.66 -4.34 -14.15
C LYS A 43 -4.48 -3.63 -13.47
N ARG A 44 -4.76 -2.55 -12.75
CA ARG A 44 -3.80 -1.80 -11.94
C ARG A 44 -3.95 -2.10 -10.47
N VAL A 45 -2.83 -2.15 -9.76
CA VAL A 45 -2.79 -2.27 -8.31
C VAL A 45 -2.74 -0.86 -7.72
N LEU A 46 -3.72 -0.56 -6.88
CA LEU A 46 -3.74 0.62 -6.04
C LEU A 46 -3.27 0.25 -4.64
N PHE A 47 -2.57 1.16 -3.98
CA PHE A 47 -2.15 1.00 -2.59
C PHE A 47 -2.46 2.28 -1.80
N GLY A 48 -2.71 2.11 -0.52
CA GLY A 48 -2.92 3.21 0.41
C GLY A 48 -2.70 2.76 1.85
N GLY A 49 -2.62 3.72 2.75
CA GLY A 49 -2.43 3.47 4.18
C GLY A 49 -2.70 4.74 4.98
N GLY A 50 -2.82 4.58 6.28
CA GLY A 50 -2.87 5.72 7.19
C GLY A 50 -1.50 6.38 7.33
N ALA A 51 -1.49 7.69 7.60
CA ALA A 51 -0.30 8.44 7.96
C ALA A 51 -0.61 9.31 9.17
N ILE A 52 0.39 9.53 10.03
CA ILE A 52 0.32 10.43 11.18
C ILE A 52 1.55 11.33 11.17
N THR A 53 1.35 12.63 11.42
CA THR A 53 2.46 13.57 11.57
C THR A 53 3.19 13.28 12.86
N SER A 54 4.45 12.83 12.77
CA SER A 54 5.28 12.58 13.95
C SER A 54 6.05 13.83 14.40
N ILE A 55 6.43 14.69 13.46
CA ILE A 55 7.22 15.90 13.70
C ILE A 55 6.69 16.98 12.76
N ASP A 56 6.48 18.18 13.28
CA ASP A 56 6.13 19.39 12.52
C ASP A 56 7.09 20.52 12.93
N GLY A 57 7.54 21.31 11.95
CA GLY A 57 8.58 22.32 12.20
C GLY A 57 9.09 23.00 10.93
N LYS A 58 10.05 23.92 11.10
CA LYS A 58 10.65 24.70 10.01
C LYS A 58 12.11 24.29 9.81
N TYR A 59 12.50 24.10 8.57
CA TYR A 59 13.91 24.00 8.20
C TYR A 59 14.50 25.41 8.07
N ILE A 60 15.55 25.71 8.82
CA ILE A 60 16.36 26.93 8.66
C ILE A 60 17.56 26.55 7.80
N LEU A 61 17.59 27.06 6.58
CA LEU A 61 18.73 26.90 5.67
C LEU A 61 19.52 28.21 5.69
N THR A 62 20.75 28.16 6.22
CA THR A 62 21.76 29.25 6.19
C THR A 62 22.65 29.12 4.97
#